data_AF-A0A514WZ69-F1
#
_entry.id   AF-A0A514WZ69-F1
#
_cell.length_a   1.000
_cell.length_b   1.000
_cell.length_c   1.000
_cell.angle_alpha   90.00
_cell.angle_beta   90.00
_cell.angle_gamma   90.00
#
_symmetry.space_group_name_H-M   'P 1'
#
loop_
_entity.id
_entity.type
_entity.pdbx_description
1 polymer ?
#
loop_
_entity_poly.entity_id
_entity_poly.type
_entity_poly.pdbx_seq_one_letter_code
_entity_poly.pdbx_strand_id
1 'polypeptide(L)'
;MKSQLKVLIGAGLCLSLVACEATDAIKSANQIPAKMDQTNQNMSNMLEEMKKTTSGVHDQSLLIPMENILKEENHDSLSPVPFKLMPYGKKFAEAATAQELIDLTYLWLKEVDESLPAKDIDETTGSELPYTRRQVAKINNEKIARLVALQVIAGFTPQTTVDEIVRTHIVGTSSIEGSLRFEETAYSFLMLRTMFIRDVLLNESLLSRPLDNVGKVEESMKYAKQIDSIAKYRFAAKIQFKSRGLIGDDGVQLPEDSQPQEQLSRDVAARLWRSIFEKAQSDLKVVEREVGNNTEEDKKILDQERKRASTDLKILESYVKSWDATLG
;
A
#
# COMPACT_ATOMS: atom_id res chain seq x y z
N MET A 1 -35.77 46.43 -40.31
CA MET A 1 -37.03 46.05 -40.99
C MET A 1 -36.69 45.31 -42.28
N LYS A 2 -37.12 44.04 -42.39
CA LYS A 2 -37.41 43.23 -43.61
C LYS A 2 -36.29 43.12 -44.67
N SER A 3 -35.55 42.00 -44.71
CA SER A 3 -35.76 40.80 -45.56
C SER A 3 -35.60 41.08 -47.06
N GLN A 4 -34.68 40.43 -47.79
CA GLN A 4 -34.87 39.18 -48.56
C GLN A 4 -33.44 38.58 -48.78
N LEU A 5 -33.06 37.40 -48.26
CA LEU A 5 -33.33 36.03 -48.70
C LEU A 5 -33.19 35.78 -50.23
N LYS A 6 -32.05 35.21 -50.63
CA LYS A 6 -31.96 34.27 -51.75
C LYS A 6 -31.16 33.04 -51.30
N VAL A 7 -31.88 31.94 -51.12
CA VAL A 7 -31.38 30.57 -51.01
C VAL A 7 -31.27 30.02 -52.42
N LEU A 8 -30.14 29.39 -52.76
CA LEU A 8 -30.11 28.36 -53.80
C LEU A 8 -29.24 27.20 -53.33
N ILE A 9 -29.88 26.03 -53.30
CA ILE A 9 -29.37 24.72 -52.93
C ILE A 9 -28.67 24.11 -54.15
N GLY A 10 -27.55 23.44 -53.94
CA GLY A 10 -26.92 22.58 -54.95
C GLY A 10 -25.89 21.65 -54.31
N ALA A 11 -26.24 20.36 -54.23
CA ALA A 11 -25.44 19.28 -53.67
C ALA A 11 -24.18 18.98 -54.51
N GLY A 12 -23.13 18.48 -53.87
CA GLY A 12 -21.94 17.94 -54.55
C GLY A 12 -20.84 17.50 -53.58
N LEU A 13 -20.90 16.24 -53.16
CA LEU A 13 -19.80 15.49 -52.54
C LEU A 13 -18.62 15.40 -53.54
N CYS A 14 -17.38 15.69 -53.12
CA CYS A 14 -16.17 14.92 -53.47
C CYS A 14 -14.87 15.51 -52.87
N LEU A 15 -14.24 14.70 -52.01
CA LEU A 15 -12.79 14.48 -51.81
C LEU A 15 -11.78 15.55 -52.26
N SER A 16 -11.07 16.12 -51.28
CA SER A 16 -9.59 16.13 -51.25
C SER A 16 -9.05 16.63 -49.90
N LEU A 17 -8.83 15.69 -48.98
CA LEU A 17 -7.89 15.80 -47.86
C LEU A 17 -6.57 15.19 -48.34
N VAL A 18 -5.52 15.99 -48.59
CA VAL A 18 -4.11 15.63 -48.31
C VAL A 18 -3.29 16.94 -48.24
N ALA A 19 -2.38 16.96 -47.27
CA ALA A 19 -1.23 17.85 -47.10
C ALA A 19 -1.47 19.19 -46.38
N CYS A 20 -1.45 19.14 -45.04
CA CYS A 20 -0.51 19.95 -44.26
C CYS A 20 -0.37 19.42 -42.81
N GLU A 21 0.26 18.25 -42.61
CA GLU A 21 0.74 17.80 -41.29
C GLU A 21 2.17 17.29 -41.45
N ALA A 22 3.16 18.13 -41.12
CA ALA A 22 4.56 17.70 -41.00
C ALA A 22 5.47 18.66 -40.19
N THR A 23 4.93 19.54 -39.34
CA THR A 23 5.79 20.46 -38.54
C THR A 23 5.47 20.56 -37.06
N ASP A 24 4.33 20.05 -36.57
CA ASP A 24 4.01 20.08 -35.13
C ASP A 24 4.37 18.78 -34.37
N ALA A 25 4.56 17.65 -35.07
CA ALA A 25 4.93 16.38 -34.46
C ALA A 25 6.40 16.28 -34.01
N ILE A 26 7.27 17.18 -34.49
CA ILE A 26 8.70 17.19 -34.13
C ILE A 26 8.95 17.99 -32.83
N LYS A 27 8.00 18.82 -32.39
CA LYS A 27 8.11 19.56 -31.11
C LYS A 27 7.58 18.79 -29.89
N SER A 28 6.74 17.78 -30.08
CA SER A 28 6.22 16.90 -29.02
C SER A 28 7.14 15.71 -28.71
N ALA A 29 8.01 15.30 -29.64
CA ALA A 29 9.02 14.25 -29.43
C ALA A 29 10.14 14.66 -28.44
N ASN A 30 10.42 15.95 -28.31
CA ASN A 30 11.41 16.48 -27.34
C ASN A 30 10.82 16.70 -25.93
N GLN A 31 9.54 16.40 -25.69
CA GLN A 31 8.87 16.61 -24.40
C GLN A 31 8.69 15.32 -23.58
N ILE A 32 9.15 14.18 -24.08
CA ILE A 32 8.96 12.87 -23.43
C ILE A 32 10.14 12.46 -22.55
N PRO A 33 11.42 12.65 -22.95
CA PRO A 33 12.55 12.61 -21.99
C PRO A 33 12.30 13.56 -20.82
N ALA A 34 11.68 14.72 -21.10
CA ALA A 34 11.30 15.69 -20.10
C ALA A 34 10.27 15.18 -19.08
N LYS A 35 9.42 14.18 -19.38
CA LYS A 35 8.45 13.62 -18.40
C LYS A 35 9.06 12.55 -17.50
N MET A 36 10.04 11.80 -18.00
CA MET A 36 10.84 10.85 -17.21
C MET A 36 11.81 11.60 -16.30
N ASP A 37 12.45 12.64 -16.87
CA ASP A 37 13.17 13.64 -16.09
C ASP A 37 12.22 14.32 -15.12
N GLN A 38 10.96 14.64 -15.46
CA GLN A 38 10.03 15.30 -14.54
C GLN A 38 9.61 14.43 -13.35
N THR A 39 9.51 13.11 -13.46
CA THR A 39 9.19 12.23 -12.31
C THR A 39 10.42 11.97 -11.44
N ASN A 40 11.58 11.71 -12.06
CA ASN A 40 12.86 11.68 -11.34
C ASN A 40 13.22 13.05 -10.77
N GLN A 41 12.79 14.14 -11.41
CA GLN A 41 12.88 15.51 -10.91
C GLN A 41 11.80 15.76 -9.88
N ASN A 42 10.61 15.17 -9.87
CA ASN A 42 9.65 15.39 -8.78
C ASN A 42 10.11 14.67 -7.52
N MET A 43 10.64 13.45 -7.66
CA MET A 43 11.27 12.73 -6.56
C MET A 43 12.59 13.41 -6.17
N SER A 44 13.42 13.82 -7.12
CA SER A 44 14.63 14.60 -6.83
C SER A 44 14.29 15.95 -6.25
N ASN A 45 13.22 16.63 -6.67
CA ASN A 45 12.77 17.92 -6.16
C ASN A 45 12.19 17.75 -4.76
N MET A 46 11.46 16.67 -4.47
CA MET A 46 11.03 16.35 -3.11
C MET A 46 12.25 16.03 -2.23
N LEU A 47 13.16 15.18 -2.69
CA LEU A 47 14.42 14.87 -2.00
C LEU A 47 15.34 16.09 -1.88
N GLU A 48 15.30 17.02 -2.84
CA GLU A 48 16.13 18.23 -2.93
C GLU A 48 15.50 19.37 -2.12
N GLU A 49 14.18 19.47 -2.04
CA GLU A 49 13.45 20.31 -1.09
C GLU A 49 13.67 19.81 0.34
N MET A 50 13.64 18.50 0.57
CA MET A 50 14.04 17.89 1.86
C MET A 50 15.53 18.09 2.17
N LYS A 51 16.42 18.15 1.16
CA LYS A 51 17.85 18.49 1.34
C LYS A 51 18.09 19.99 1.52
N LYS A 52 17.30 20.87 0.89
CA LYS A 52 17.41 22.34 0.96
C LYS A 52 16.78 22.92 2.22
N THR A 53 15.90 22.18 2.88
CA THR A 53 15.28 22.60 4.14
C THR A 53 16.15 22.15 5.31
N THR A 54 16.91 23.08 5.89
CA THR A 54 17.72 22.89 7.11
C THR A 54 16.84 22.79 8.38
N SER A 55 15.70 22.08 8.30
CA SER A 55 14.85 21.71 9.45
C SER A 55 15.21 20.33 10.04
N GLY A 56 16.44 19.89 9.77
CA GLY A 56 17.35 19.30 10.74
C GLY A 56 17.20 17.82 11.09
N VAL A 57 16.02 17.34 11.47
CA VAL A 57 15.87 15.97 12.02
C VAL A 57 14.69 15.21 11.41
N HIS A 58 13.53 15.85 11.25
CA HIS A 58 12.34 15.21 10.64
C HIS A 58 12.59 14.85 9.17
N ASP A 59 13.14 15.79 8.40
CA ASP A 59 13.44 15.55 6.98
C ASP A 59 14.50 14.44 6.81
N GLN A 60 15.49 14.36 7.72
CA GLN A 60 16.50 13.30 7.71
C GLN A 60 15.94 11.93 8.12
N SER A 61 15.00 11.91 9.08
CA SER A 61 14.34 10.67 9.52
C SER A 61 13.43 10.07 8.45
N LEU A 62 13.00 10.87 7.46
CA LEU A 62 12.27 10.41 6.28
C LEU A 62 13.20 10.09 5.09
N LEU A 63 14.19 10.95 4.84
CA LEU A 63 15.09 10.84 3.68
C LEU A 63 15.91 9.55 3.70
N ILE A 64 16.57 9.24 4.82
CA ILE A 64 17.48 8.09 4.88
C ILE A 64 16.71 6.76 4.68
N PRO A 65 15.58 6.51 5.36
CA PRO A 65 14.80 5.31 5.07
C PRO A 65 14.29 5.28 3.63
N MET A 66 13.85 6.41 3.08
CA MET A 66 13.38 6.49 1.69
C MET A 66 14.48 6.11 0.69
N GLU A 67 15.68 6.69 0.82
CA GLU A 67 16.83 6.34 -0.02
C GLU A 67 17.14 4.84 0.04
N ASN A 68 17.04 4.21 1.22
CA ASN A 68 17.26 2.77 1.34
C ASN A 68 16.13 1.94 0.75
N ILE A 69 14.86 2.36 0.90
CA ILE A 69 13.73 1.69 0.26
C ILE A 69 13.89 1.65 -1.26
N LEU A 70 14.48 2.69 -1.86
CA LEU A 70 14.66 2.79 -3.32
C LEU A 70 15.88 2.05 -3.87
N LYS A 71 16.78 1.51 -3.03
CA LYS A 71 17.94 0.76 -3.51
C LYS A 71 17.52 -0.59 -4.11
N GLU A 72 17.98 -0.89 -5.32
CA GLU A 72 17.70 -2.16 -6.01
C GLU A 72 18.10 -3.40 -5.17
N GLU A 73 19.15 -3.31 -4.35
CA GLU A 73 19.61 -4.39 -3.46
C GLU A 73 18.58 -4.80 -2.39
N ASN A 74 17.60 -3.94 -2.11
CA ASN A 74 16.51 -4.20 -1.17
C ASN A 74 15.25 -4.75 -1.85
N HIS A 75 15.26 -4.94 -3.18
CA HIS A 75 14.11 -5.40 -3.97
C HIS A 75 14.21 -6.85 -4.42
N ASP A 76 15.26 -7.58 -4.02
CA ASP A 76 15.48 -8.99 -4.41
C ASP A 76 14.62 -9.98 -3.60
N SER A 77 14.04 -9.55 -2.47
CA SER A 77 13.13 -10.35 -1.66
C SER A 77 11.94 -9.53 -1.17
N LEU A 78 10.86 -9.60 -1.96
CA LEU A 78 9.62 -8.84 -1.76
C LEU A 78 8.46 -9.69 -1.22
N SER A 79 8.56 -11.03 -1.31
CA SER A 79 7.52 -11.98 -0.93
C SER A 79 8.15 -13.29 -0.41
N PRO A 80 7.52 -13.98 0.55
CA PRO A 80 6.29 -13.61 1.25
C PRO A 80 6.51 -12.54 2.35
N VAL A 81 7.74 -12.39 2.82
CA VAL A 81 8.13 -11.40 3.84
C VAL A 81 9.21 -10.49 3.27
N PRO A 82 8.95 -9.17 3.09
CA PRO A 82 9.90 -8.23 2.51
C PRO A 82 10.94 -7.75 3.52
N PHE A 83 11.74 -8.69 4.06
CA PHE A 83 12.60 -8.46 5.23
C PHE A 83 13.61 -7.32 5.05
N LYS A 84 14.06 -7.04 3.81
CA LYS A 84 14.98 -5.93 3.53
C LYS A 84 14.31 -4.56 3.55
N LEU A 85 13.04 -4.49 3.16
CA LEU A 85 12.27 -3.25 3.18
C LEU A 85 11.73 -2.93 4.58
N MET A 86 11.42 -3.95 5.39
CA MET A 86 10.79 -3.79 6.71
C MET A 86 11.49 -2.79 7.64
N PRO A 87 12.82 -2.85 7.87
CA PRO A 87 13.48 -1.90 8.77
C PRO A 87 13.36 -0.45 8.33
N TYR A 88 13.43 -0.20 7.01
CA TYR A 88 13.37 1.15 6.46
C TYR A 88 11.93 1.66 6.37
N GLY A 89 11.00 0.83 5.89
CA GLY A 89 9.58 1.19 5.86
C GLY A 89 9.02 1.47 7.26
N LYS A 90 9.46 0.72 8.28
CA LYS A 90 9.13 1.00 9.68
C LYS A 90 9.65 2.38 10.13
N LYS A 91 10.94 2.66 9.92
CA LYS A 91 11.54 3.96 10.30
C LYS A 91 10.83 5.13 9.61
N PHE A 92 10.52 4.98 8.32
CA PHE A 92 9.76 5.98 7.59
C PHE A 92 8.37 6.17 8.20
N ALA A 93 7.64 5.07 8.42
CA ALA A 93 6.27 5.11 8.94
C ALA A 93 6.15 5.68 10.36
N GLU A 94 7.18 5.51 11.20
CA GLU A 94 7.24 6.07 12.55
C GLU A 94 7.54 7.57 12.56
N ALA A 95 8.24 8.08 11.53
CA ALA A 95 8.57 9.49 11.40
C ALA A 95 7.51 10.29 10.64
N ALA A 96 6.87 9.68 9.63
CA ALA A 96 5.99 10.39 8.70
C ALA A 96 4.68 10.85 9.34
N THR A 97 4.26 12.06 8.98
CA THR A 97 2.95 12.62 9.31
C THR A 97 1.85 11.97 8.46
N ALA A 98 0.59 12.14 8.87
CA ALA A 98 -0.57 11.66 8.13
C ALA A 98 -0.61 12.17 6.68
N GLN A 99 -0.30 13.46 6.48
CA GLN A 99 -0.31 14.09 5.16
C GLN A 99 0.81 13.54 4.27
N GLU A 100 2.04 13.43 4.78
CA GLU A 100 3.18 12.88 4.02
C GLU A 100 2.93 11.42 3.59
N LEU A 101 2.30 10.62 4.46
CA LEU A 101 1.93 9.24 4.11
C LEU A 101 0.90 9.18 2.99
N ILE A 102 -0.09 10.07 2.99
CA ILE A 102 -1.12 10.11 1.96
C ILE A 102 -0.57 10.66 0.65
N ASP A 103 0.27 11.69 0.68
CA ASP A 103 0.93 12.21 -0.52
C ASP A 103 1.87 11.17 -1.14
N LEU A 104 2.66 10.47 -0.32
CA LEU A 104 3.51 9.37 -0.79
C LEU A 104 2.67 8.24 -1.41
N THR A 105 1.59 7.84 -0.72
CA THR A 105 0.70 6.77 -1.22
C THR A 105 0.08 7.17 -2.54
N TYR A 106 -0.43 8.40 -2.67
CA TYR A 106 -0.98 8.91 -3.91
C TYR A 106 0.06 8.88 -5.04
N LEU A 107 1.24 9.44 -4.78
CA LEU A 107 2.33 9.53 -5.76
C LEU A 107 2.75 8.14 -6.23
N TRP A 108 3.02 7.22 -5.32
CA TRP A 108 3.53 5.89 -5.67
C TRP A 108 2.48 4.99 -6.31
N LEU A 109 1.20 5.07 -5.90
CA LEU A 109 0.14 4.36 -6.60
C LEU A 109 -0.01 4.87 -8.04
N LYS A 110 0.07 6.19 -8.23
CA LYS A 110 0.05 6.79 -9.57
C LYS A 110 1.25 6.37 -10.40
N GLU A 111 2.46 6.35 -9.83
CA GLU A 111 3.66 5.87 -10.52
C GLU A 111 3.53 4.40 -10.91
N VAL A 112 3.04 3.56 -10.00
CA VAL A 112 2.80 2.15 -10.29
C VAL A 112 1.83 2.03 -11.46
N ASP A 113 0.73 2.76 -11.46
CA ASP A 113 -0.32 2.59 -12.46
C ASP A 113 0.01 3.21 -13.83
N GLU A 114 0.68 4.36 -13.84
CA GLU A 114 0.85 5.17 -15.06
C GLU A 114 2.28 5.15 -15.62
N SER A 115 3.30 4.82 -14.82
CA SER A 115 4.69 4.94 -15.26
C SER A 115 5.11 3.76 -16.13
N LEU A 116 5.55 4.05 -17.36
CA LEU A 116 6.26 3.10 -18.22
C LEU A 116 7.51 3.81 -18.78
N PRO A 117 8.70 3.17 -18.77
CA PRO A 117 9.91 3.74 -19.37
C PRO A 117 9.71 3.99 -20.87
N ALA A 118 10.40 4.97 -21.44
CA ALA A 118 10.36 5.14 -22.90
C ALA A 118 10.81 3.85 -23.62
N LYS A 119 10.12 3.52 -24.71
CA LYS A 119 10.55 2.44 -25.60
C LYS A 119 11.74 2.89 -26.44
N ASP A 120 12.62 1.96 -26.74
CA ASP A 120 13.70 2.19 -27.69
C ASP A 120 13.11 2.46 -29.08
N ILE A 121 13.75 3.30 -29.88
CA ILE A 121 13.30 3.60 -31.24
C ILE A 121 14.17 2.83 -32.23
N ASP A 122 13.54 2.15 -33.18
CA ASP A 122 14.24 1.57 -34.31
C ASP A 122 14.78 2.70 -35.19
N GLU A 123 16.10 2.83 -35.25
CA GLU A 123 16.78 3.88 -36.02
C GLU A 123 16.50 3.82 -37.53
N THR A 124 16.09 2.65 -38.05
CA THR A 124 15.81 2.46 -39.47
C THR A 124 14.36 2.74 -39.85
N THR A 125 13.40 2.41 -38.98
CA THR A 125 11.97 2.59 -39.25
C THR A 125 11.34 3.77 -38.49
N GLY A 126 12.07 4.34 -37.52
CA GLY A 126 11.58 5.39 -36.63
C GLY A 126 10.46 4.93 -35.68
N SER A 127 10.18 3.63 -35.61
CA SER A 127 9.08 3.07 -34.83
C SER A 127 9.53 2.62 -33.44
N GLU A 128 8.63 2.65 -32.47
CA GLU A 128 8.90 2.15 -31.12
C GLU A 128 9.10 0.63 -31.12
N LEU A 129 10.21 0.18 -30.54
CA LEU A 129 10.49 -1.22 -30.30
C LEU A 129 9.67 -1.71 -29.08
N PRO A 130 9.09 -2.91 -29.14
CA PRO A 130 8.44 -3.50 -27.97
C PRO A 130 9.47 -3.74 -26.86
N TYR A 131 9.03 -3.71 -25.60
CA TYR A 131 9.91 -4.06 -24.49
C TYR A 131 10.39 -5.51 -24.62
N THR A 132 11.67 -5.70 -24.36
CA THR A 132 12.22 -7.03 -24.15
C THR A 132 11.66 -7.64 -22.86
N ARG A 133 11.61 -8.97 -22.76
CA ARG A 133 11.22 -9.68 -21.52
C ARG A 133 12.02 -9.21 -20.29
N ARG A 134 13.30 -8.88 -20.48
CA ARG A 134 14.15 -8.37 -19.39
C ARG A 134 13.71 -6.97 -18.94
N GLN A 135 13.34 -6.09 -19.87
CA GLN A 135 12.77 -4.78 -19.54
C GLN A 135 11.42 -4.92 -18.84
N VAL A 136 10.53 -5.78 -19.34
CA VAL A 136 9.24 -6.09 -18.70
C VAL A 136 9.44 -6.56 -17.26
N ALA A 137 10.33 -7.53 -17.04
CA ALA A 137 10.63 -8.04 -15.71
C ALA A 137 11.18 -6.95 -14.78
N LYS A 138 12.08 -6.08 -15.28
CA LYS A 138 12.62 -4.95 -14.50
C LYS A 138 11.51 -3.96 -14.12
N ILE A 139 10.67 -3.55 -15.08
CA ILE A 139 9.55 -2.62 -14.86
C ILE A 139 8.59 -3.17 -13.81
N ASN A 140 8.15 -4.42 -13.98
CA ASN A 140 7.24 -5.06 -13.03
C ASN A 140 7.88 -5.20 -11.64
N ASN A 141 9.17 -5.58 -11.56
CA ASN A 141 9.86 -5.67 -10.28
C ASN A 141 9.91 -4.33 -9.54
N GLU A 142 10.22 -3.23 -10.24
CA GLU A 142 10.22 -1.89 -9.64
C GLU A 142 8.84 -1.43 -9.18
N LYS A 143 7.77 -1.77 -9.94
CA LYS A 143 6.39 -1.49 -9.54
C LYS A 143 5.98 -2.29 -8.31
N ILE A 144 6.30 -3.59 -8.29
CA ILE A 144 6.02 -4.47 -7.15
C ILE A 144 6.81 -3.99 -5.92
N ALA A 145 8.08 -3.60 -6.08
CA ALA A 145 8.89 -3.09 -4.99
C ALA A 145 8.26 -1.85 -4.33
N ARG A 146 7.76 -0.90 -5.13
CA ARG A 146 7.03 0.28 -4.63
C ARG A 146 5.74 -0.12 -3.90
N LEU A 147 4.94 -1.02 -4.46
CA LEU A 147 3.71 -1.50 -3.83
C LEU A 147 3.98 -2.18 -2.48
N VAL A 148 4.96 -3.07 -2.44
CA VAL A 148 5.36 -3.78 -1.22
C VAL A 148 5.95 -2.81 -0.19
N ALA A 149 6.71 -1.81 -0.62
CA ALA A 149 7.17 -0.75 0.27
C ALA A 149 6.01 0.07 0.86
N LEU A 150 4.96 0.41 0.08
CA LEU A 150 3.75 1.04 0.62
C LEU A 150 3.05 0.14 1.64
N GLN A 151 2.94 -1.18 1.38
CA GLN A 151 2.37 -2.13 2.33
C GLN A 151 3.13 -2.13 3.65
N VAL A 152 4.46 -2.20 3.58
CA VAL A 152 5.34 -2.15 4.77
C VAL A 152 5.13 -0.85 5.54
N ILE A 153 5.20 0.29 4.85
CA ILE A 153 5.01 1.61 5.48
C ILE A 153 3.64 1.68 6.13
N ALA A 154 2.58 1.41 5.38
CA ALA A 154 1.20 1.45 5.85
C ALA A 154 0.96 0.48 7.01
N GLY A 155 1.59 -0.70 7.00
CA GLY A 155 1.52 -1.69 8.06
C GLY A 155 2.18 -1.25 9.37
N PHE A 156 3.30 -0.53 9.28
CA PHE A 156 4.05 -0.06 10.46
C PHE A 156 3.62 1.32 10.97
N THR A 157 2.81 2.08 10.23
CA THR A 157 2.33 3.39 10.66
C THR A 157 1.69 3.31 12.06
N PRO A 158 2.02 4.21 13.00
CA PRO A 158 1.38 4.25 14.31
C PRO A 158 -0.14 4.44 14.20
N GLN A 159 -0.91 3.77 15.07
CA GLN A 159 -2.37 3.87 15.05
C GLN A 159 -2.86 5.32 15.18
N THR A 160 -2.17 6.15 15.97
CA THR A 160 -2.47 7.58 16.12
C THR A 160 -2.44 8.33 14.78
N THR A 161 -1.47 8.01 13.93
CA THR A 161 -1.32 8.60 12.59
C THR A 161 -2.39 8.04 11.63
N VAL A 162 -2.73 6.76 11.74
CA VAL A 162 -3.84 6.17 10.97
C VAL A 162 -5.17 6.83 11.32
N ASP A 163 -5.44 7.05 12.60
CA ASP A 163 -6.66 7.71 13.07
C ASP A 163 -6.73 9.17 12.56
N GLU A 164 -5.59 9.84 12.46
CA GLU A 164 -5.48 11.17 11.85
C GLU A 164 -5.77 11.14 10.35
N ILE A 165 -5.23 10.16 9.60
CA ILE A 165 -5.56 9.94 8.18
C ILE A 165 -7.07 9.78 8.00
N VAL A 166 -7.70 8.91 8.80
CA VAL A 166 -9.14 8.65 8.73
C VAL A 166 -9.95 9.92 9.01
N ARG A 167 -9.58 10.68 10.05
CA ARG A 167 -10.28 11.92 10.41
C ARG A 167 -10.16 12.99 9.33
N THR A 168 -8.96 13.16 8.77
CA THR A 168 -8.65 14.25 7.84
C THR A 168 -9.11 13.96 6.41
N HIS A 169 -8.92 12.73 5.91
CA HIS A 169 -9.12 12.39 4.49
C HIS A 169 -10.36 11.53 4.20
N ILE A 170 -11.05 11.02 5.22
CA ILE A 170 -12.26 10.18 5.04
C ILE A 170 -13.49 10.78 5.72
N VAL A 171 -13.39 11.08 7.01
CA VAL A 171 -14.55 11.54 7.79
C VAL A 171 -14.83 13.02 7.59
N GLY A 172 -13.78 13.83 7.42
CA GLY A 172 -13.86 15.25 7.07
C GLY A 172 -14.57 16.10 8.13
N THR A 173 -13.84 16.65 9.09
CA THR A 173 -14.34 17.72 9.98
C THR A 173 -13.98 19.13 9.53
N SER A 174 -13.29 19.30 8.38
CA SER A 174 -12.78 20.59 7.96
C SER A 174 -13.44 21.03 6.65
N SER A 175 -14.16 22.14 6.73
CA SER A 175 -14.95 22.85 5.70
C SER A 175 -14.15 23.37 4.50
N ILE A 176 -13.03 22.73 4.15
CA ILE A 176 -12.15 23.13 3.05
C ILE A 176 -12.27 22.05 1.99
N GLU A 177 -12.65 22.46 0.78
CA GLU A 177 -12.96 21.66 -0.42
C GLU A 177 -11.87 20.67 -0.88
N GLY A 178 -10.80 20.46 -0.10
CA GLY A 178 -9.70 19.53 -0.39
C GLY A 178 -9.74 18.18 0.35
N SER A 179 -10.59 17.97 1.38
CA SER A 179 -10.53 16.76 2.21
C SER A 179 -10.95 15.46 1.49
N LEU A 180 -11.81 15.54 0.46
CA LEU A 180 -12.24 14.38 -0.32
C LEU A 180 -11.28 13.99 -1.45
N ARG A 181 -10.33 14.87 -1.82
CA ARG A 181 -9.42 14.62 -2.97
C ARG A 181 -8.62 13.33 -2.80
N PHE A 182 -8.24 13.00 -1.57
CA PHE A 182 -7.43 11.84 -1.24
C PHE A 182 -8.22 10.73 -0.54
N GLU A 183 -9.55 10.76 -0.59
CA GLU A 183 -10.40 9.75 0.07
C GLU A 183 -10.07 8.34 -0.45
N GLU A 184 -9.98 8.17 -1.77
CA GLU A 184 -9.63 6.88 -2.40
C GLU A 184 -8.19 6.44 -2.07
N THR A 185 -7.26 7.40 -1.96
CA THR A 185 -5.88 7.13 -1.53
C THR A 185 -5.86 6.67 -0.08
N ALA A 186 -6.64 7.31 0.81
CA ALA A 186 -6.76 6.90 2.20
C ALA A 186 -7.38 5.50 2.33
N TYR A 187 -8.39 5.17 1.52
CA TYR A 187 -8.92 3.81 1.44
C TYR A 187 -7.86 2.80 0.98
N SER A 188 -7.08 3.14 -0.04
CA SER A 188 -5.98 2.28 -0.51
C SER A 188 -4.94 2.08 0.59
N PHE A 189 -4.57 3.14 1.31
CA PHE A 189 -3.65 3.07 2.45
C PHE A 189 -4.15 2.11 3.55
N LEU A 190 -5.42 2.22 3.94
CA LEU A 190 -6.02 1.34 4.94
C LEU A 190 -6.07 -0.13 4.48
N MET A 191 -6.31 -0.36 3.19
CA MET A 191 -6.28 -1.71 2.62
C MET A 191 -4.86 -2.27 2.60
N LEU A 192 -3.86 -1.51 2.13
CA LEU A 192 -2.45 -1.89 2.12
C LEU A 192 -1.93 -2.22 3.54
N ARG A 193 -2.33 -1.41 4.53
CA ARG A 193 -2.09 -1.70 5.95
C ARG A 193 -2.69 -3.04 6.36
N THR A 194 -3.96 -3.27 6.02
CA THR A 194 -4.66 -4.51 6.37
C THR A 194 -3.99 -5.73 5.75
N MET A 195 -3.62 -5.66 4.48
CA MET A 195 -2.88 -6.71 3.77
C MET A 195 -1.55 -7.02 4.46
N PHE A 196 -0.74 -6.00 4.75
CA PHE A 196 0.56 -6.21 5.40
C PHE A 196 0.42 -6.84 6.80
N ILE A 197 -0.49 -6.32 7.63
CA ILE A 197 -0.68 -6.85 8.98
C ILE A 197 -1.19 -8.29 8.91
N ARG A 198 -2.17 -8.58 8.05
CA ARG A 198 -2.76 -9.92 7.90
C ARG A 198 -1.74 -10.91 7.34
N ASP A 199 -1.14 -10.58 6.21
CA ASP A 199 -0.35 -11.54 5.44
C ASP A 199 1.05 -11.65 6.03
N VAL A 200 1.73 -10.53 6.29
CA VAL A 200 3.14 -10.55 6.74
C VAL A 200 3.25 -10.72 8.25
N LEU A 201 2.62 -9.84 9.04
CA LEU A 201 2.85 -9.82 10.50
C LEU A 201 2.12 -10.95 11.23
N LEU A 202 0.96 -11.38 10.71
CA LEU A 202 0.17 -12.45 11.29
C LEU A 202 0.44 -13.78 10.59
N ASN A 203 0.03 -13.96 9.33
CA ASN A 203 0.07 -15.27 8.68
C ASN A 203 1.49 -15.82 8.50
N GLU A 204 2.40 -15.01 7.96
CA GLU A 204 3.78 -15.46 7.69
C GLU A 204 4.69 -15.44 8.93
N SER A 205 4.33 -14.66 9.97
CA SER A 205 5.17 -14.49 11.17
C SER A 205 4.59 -15.19 12.42
N LEU A 206 3.51 -14.66 12.99
CA LEU A 206 3.00 -15.13 14.28
C LEU A 206 2.19 -16.43 14.21
N LEU A 207 1.40 -16.59 13.15
CA LEU A 207 0.50 -17.73 12.95
C LEU A 207 1.12 -18.84 12.12
N SER A 208 2.28 -18.60 11.49
CA SER A 208 3.06 -19.64 10.81
C SER A 208 3.70 -20.63 11.79
N ARG A 209 3.80 -20.28 13.07
CA ARG A 209 4.38 -21.10 14.15
C ARG A 209 3.38 -21.27 15.30
N PRO A 210 3.58 -22.28 16.17
CA PRO A 210 2.70 -22.44 17.33
C PRO A 210 2.66 -21.21 18.24
N LEU A 211 1.46 -20.88 18.73
CA LEU A 211 1.23 -19.82 19.74
C LEU A 211 1.49 -20.36 21.15
N ASP A 212 2.71 -20.86 21.35
CA ASP A 212 3.16 -21.60 22.53
C ASP A 212 3.38 -20.76 23.80
N ASN A 213 3.25 -19.43 23.73
CA ASN A 213 3.44 -18.55 24.86
C ASN A 213 2.51 -17.33 24.82
N VAL A 214 2.26 -16.77 26.00
CA VAL A 214 1.38 -15.61 26.22
C VAL A 214 1.80 -14.40 25.38
N GLY A 215 3.10 -14.13 25.26
CA GLY A 215 3.60 -12.99 24.49
C GLY A 215 3.22 -13.04 23.01
N LYS A 216 3.34 -14.21 22.37
CA LYS A 216 2.91 -14.39 20.96
C LYS A 216 1.40 -14.22 20.80
N VAL A 217 0.61 -14.67 21.78
CA VAL A 217 -0.86 -14.50 21.77
C VAL A 217 -1.21 -13.02 21.89
N GLU A 218 -0.65 -12.32 22.86
CA GLU A 218 -0.86 -10.88 23.06
C GLU A 218 -0.43 -10.06 21.84
N GLU A 219 0.69 -10.41 21.21
CA GLU A 219 1.16 -9.75 19.99
C GLU A 219 0.21 -10.00 18.81
N SER A 220 -0.27 -11.23 18.64
CA SER A 220 -1.28 -11.57 17.63
C SER A 220 -2.58 -10.78 17.84
N MET A 221 -3.03 -10.68 19.09
CA MET A 221 -4.20 -9.87 19.46
C MET A 221 -3.99 -8.38 19.16
N LYS A 222 -2.78 -7.85 19.38
CA LYS A 222 -2.45 -6.44 19.08
C LYS A 222 -2.61 -6.14 17.59
N TYR A 223 -2.14 -7.01 16.70
CA TYR A 223 -2.30 -6.84 15.26
C TYR A 223 -3.74 -7.06 14.81
N ALA A 224 -4.41 -8.09 15.33
CA ALA A 224 -5.82 -8.35 15.03
C ALA A 224 -6.74 -7.20 15.41
N LYS A 225 -6.49 -6.52 16.54
CA LYS A 225 -7.23 -5.31 16.95
C LYS A 225 -7.13 -4.16 15.94
N GLN A 226 -6.00 -4.03 15.24
CA GLN A 226 -5.84 -2.97 14.23
C GLN A 226 -6.71 -3.25 13.02
N ILE A 227 -6.73 -4.50 12.53
CA ILE A 227 -7.62 -4.93 11.44
C ILE A 227 -9.09 -4.86 11.88
N ASP A 228 -9.40 -5.27 13.11
CA ASP A 228 -10.74 -5.19 13.71
C ASP A 228 -11.29 -3.76 13.72
N SER A 229 -10.46 -2.78 14.09
CA SER A 229 -10.82 -1.36 14.06
C SER A 229 -11.20 -0.90 12.65
N ILE A 230 -10.37 -1.25 11.66
CA ILE A 230 -10.62 -0.90 10.25
C ILE A 230 -11.91 -1.56 9.73
N ALA A 231 -12.12 -2.85 10.03
CA ALA A 231 -13.29 -3.60 9.61
C ALA A 231 -14.61 -3.09 10.23
N LYS A 232 -14.54 -2.41 11.38
CA LYS A 232 -15.69 -1.83 12.08
C LYS A 232 -16.05 -0.42 11.61
N TYR A 233 -15.23 0.24 10.78
CA TYR A 233 -15.61 1.54 10.24
C TYR A 233 -16.92 1.46 9.44
N ARG A 234 -17.76 2.49 9.55
CA ARG A 234 -19.01 2.60 8.79
C ARG A 234 -18.81 2.54 7.27
N PHE A 235 -17.62 2.93 6.81
CA PHE A 235 -17.20 2.93 5.41
C PHE A 235 -16.31 1.73 5.05
N ALA A 236 -16.19 0.70 5.89
CA ALA A 236 -15.31 -0.45 5.66
C ALA A 236 -15.50 -1.10 4.28
N ALA A 237 -16.75 -1.15 3.78
CA ALA A 237 -17.05 -1.69 2.45
C ALA A 237 -16.47 -0.87 1.28
N LYS A 238 -16.03 0.39 1.51
CA LYS A 238 -15.36 1.22 0.51
C LYS A 238 -13.84 1.06 0.52
N ILE A 239 -13.29 0.44 1.56
CA ILE A 239 -11.84 0.24 1.70
C ILE A 239 -11.42 -0.80 0.67
N GLN A 240 -10.63 -0.37 -0.31
CA GLN A 240 -10.13 -1.20 -1.39
C GLN A 240 -8.76 -0.69 -1.84
N PHE A 241 -7.99 -1.59 -2.42
CA PHE A 241 -6.76 -1.31 -3.15
C PHE A 241 -6.92 -1.87 -4.56
N LYS A 242 -6.51 -1.10 -5.56
CA LYS A 242 -6.43 -1.51 -6.96
C LYS A 242 -5.16 -0.95 -7.53
N SER A 243 -4.35 -1.81 -8.15
CA SER A 243 -3.30 -1.39 -9.07
C SER A 243 -3.72 -1.73 -10.49
N ARG A 244 -3.21 -0.98 -11.46
CA ARG A 244 -3.37 -1.24 -12.89
C ARG A 244 -2.03 -1.31 -13.61
N GLY A 245 -0.92 -1.21 -12.89
CA GLY A 245 0.39 -0.90 -13.46
C GLY A 245 1.14 -2.02 -14.16
N LEU A 246 0.79 -3.28 -13.91
CA LEU A 246 1.62 -4.40 -14.37
C LEU A 246 1.42 -4.66 -15.86
N ILE A 247 2.52 -5.02 -16.53
CA ILE A 247 2.56 -5.31 -17.96
C ILE A 247 2.87 -6.79 -18.20
N GLY A 248 2.27 -7.36 -19.24
CA GLY A 248 2.51 -8.74 -19.68
C GLY A 248 3.84 -8.88 -20.42
N ASP A 249 4.17 -10.13 -20.76
CA ASP A 249 5.39 -10.48 -21.50
C ASP A 249 5.48 -9.81 -22.89
N ASP A 250 4.35 -9.38 -23.44
CA ASP A 250 4.21 -8.64 -24.69
C ASP A 250 4.42 -7.12 -24.51
N GLY A 251 4.67 -6.66 -23.28
CA GLY A 251 4.82 -5.25 -22.95
C GLY A 251 3.51 -4.46 -22.96
N VAL A 252 2.36 -5.15 -23.00
CA VAL A 252 1.03 -4.54 -22.93
C VAL A 252 0.53 -4.61 -21.49
N GLN A 253 -0.23 -3.60 -21.06
CA GLN A 253 -0.85 -3.58 -19.73
C GLN A 253 -1.75 -4.80 -19.54
N LEU A 254 -1.58 -5.50 -18.41
CA LEU A 254 -2.42 -6.65 -18.11
C LEU A 254 -3.88 -6.21 -17.93
N PRO A 255 -4.85 -7.05 -18.32
CA PRO A 255 -6.27 -6.80 -18.06
C PRO A 255 -6.56 -6.49 -16.59
N GLU A 256 -7.57 -5.66 -16.31
CA GLU A 256 -7.87 -5.18 -14.94
C GLU A 256 -8.11 -6.31 -13.93
N ASP A 257 -8.70 -7.43 -14.36
CA ASP A 257 -8.93 -8.62 -13.53
C ASP A 257 -7.66 -9.38 -13.16
N SER A 258 -6.59 -9.19 -13.93
CA SER A 258 -5.27 -9.80 -13.73
C SER A 258 -4.33 -8.91 -12.89
N GLN A 259 -4.77 -7.70 -12.55
CA GLN A 259 -3.99 -6.76 -11.75
C GLN A 259 -4.22 -6.99 -10.24
N PRO A 260 -3.26 -6.63 -9.37
CA PRO A 260 -3.45 -6.69 -7.94
C PRO A 260 -4.61 -5.82 -7.49
N GLN A 261 -5.65 -6.45 -6.92
CA GLN A 261 -6.80 -5.77 -6.35
C GLN A 261 -7.31 -6.52 -5.13
N GLU A 262 -7.74 -5.78 -4.12
CA GLU A 262 -8.39 -6.34 -2.96
C GLU A 262 -9.39 -5.35 -2.36
N GLN A 263 -10.54 -5.86 -1.92
CA GLN A 263 -11.53 -5.09 -1.19
C GLN A 263 -11.67 -5.66 0.22
N LEU A 264 -11.75 -4.78 1.21
CA LEU A 264 -11.91 -5.19 2.59
C LEU A 264 -13.25 -5.87 2.79
N SER A 265 -13.20 -7.17 3.07
CA SER A 265 -14.38 -7.90 3.52
C SER A 265 -14.45 -7.89 5.05
N ARG A 266 -15.65 -7.65 5.59
CA ARG A 266 -15.90 -7.65 7.05
C ARG A 266 -15.57 -8.99 7.71
N ASP A 267 -15.65 -10.08 6.95
CA ASP A 267 -15.34 -11.42 7.44
C ASP A 267 -13.83 -11.66 7.68
N VAL A 268 -12.94 -10.79 7.18
CA VAL A 268 -11.49 -10.90 7.39
C VAL A 268 -11.16 -10.84 8.87
N ALA A 269 -11.74 -9.88 9.61
CA ALA A 269 -11.53 -9.77 11.05
C ALA A 269 -12.09 -10.98 11.80
N ALA A 270 -13.28 -11.46 11.43
CA ALA A 270 -13.89 -12.63 12.05
C ALA A 270 -13.05 -13.90 11.86
N ARG A 271 -12.60 -14.17 10.62
CA ARG A 271 -11.70 -15.31 10.33
C ARG A 271 -10.40 -15.22 11.11
N LEU A 272 -9.82 -14.03 11.20
CA LEU A 272 -8.57 -13.82 11.91
C LEU A 272 -8.72 -14.10 13.40
N TRP A 273 -9.77 -13.57 14.04
CA TRP A 273 -10.03 -13.82 15.46
C TRP A 273 -10.25 -15.30 15.76
N ARG A 274 -10.99 -16.02 14.90
CA ARG A 274 -11.17 -17.48 15.02
C ARG A 274 -9.85 -18.22 14.90
N SER A 275 -9.04 -17.90 13.88
CA SER A 275 -7.72 -18.51 13.68
C SER A 275 -6.79 -18.33 14.89
N ILE A 276 -6.71 -17.12 15.44
CA ILE A 276 -5.91 -16.84 16.64
C ILE A 276 -6.45 -17.62 17.84
N PHE A 277 -7.77 -17.63 18.05
CA PHE A 277 -8.39 -18.35 19.17
C PHE A 277 -8.14 -19.86 19.10
N GLU A 278 -8.41 -20.48 17.96
CA GLU A 278 -8.22 -21.93 17.74
C GLU A 278 -6.76 -22.32 17.97
N LYS A 279 -5.84 -21.54 17.41
CA LYS A 279 -4.40 -21.79 17.52
C LYS A 279 -3.88 -21.55 18.94
N ALA A 280 -4.33 -20.50 19.62
CA ALA A 280 -3.99 -20.28 21.02
C ALA A 280 -4.55 -21.40 21.92
N GLN A 281 -5.77 -21.86 21.65
CA GLN A 281 -6.38 -22.95 22.41
C GLN A 281 -5.63 -24.28 22.23
N SER A 282 -5.11 -24.57 21.04
CA SER A 282 -4.35 -25.80 20.77
C SER A 282 -2.91 -25.75 21.29
N ASP A 283 -2.24 -24.60 21.13
CA ASP A 283 -0.79 -24.51 21.23
C ASP A 283 -0.32 -23.97 22.58
N LEU A 284 -1.12 -23.11 23.24
CA LEU A 284 -0.71 -22.42 24.45
C LEU A 284 -0.66 -23.40 25.64
N LYS A 285 0.56 -23.81 25.99
CA LYS A 285 0.82 -24.67 27.15
C LYS A 285 1.71 -23.93 28.13
N VAL A 286 1.12 -23.47 29.23
CA VAL A 286 1.88 -22.87 30.34
C VAL A 286 2.43 -24.00 31.22
N VAL A 287 3.61 -24.51 30.85
CA VAL A 287 4.28 -25.63 31.54
C VAL A 287 5.28 -25.08 32.57
N GLU A 288 5.45 -25.82 33.67
CA GLU A 288 6.51 -25.58 34.64
C GLU A 288 7.88 -25.69 33.95
N ARG A 289 8.68 -24.62 33.99
CA ARG A 289 10.10 -24.67 33.57
C ARG A 289 10.93 -25.31 34.68
N GLU A 290 12.05 -25.96 34.33
CA GLU A 290 12.99 -26.48 35.32
C GLU A 290 13.40 -25.37 36.28
N VAL A 291 13.06 -25.58 37.54
CA VAL A 291 13.08 -24.58 38.60
C VAL A 291 14.53 -24.29 38.97
N GLY A 292 14.94 -23.03 38.90
CA GLY A 292 16.24 -22.60 39.40
C GLY A 292 16.25 -22.56 40.93
N ASN A 293 17.35 -22.08 41.52
CA ASN A 293 17.52 -21.99 42.98
C ASN A 293 16.52 -21.04 43.70
N ASN A 294 15.54 -20.43 42.99
CA ASN A 294 14.59 -19.46 43.54
C ASN A 294 13.12 -19.90 43.33
N THR A 295 12.76 -20.99 44.00
CA THR A 295 11.49 -21.73 43.85
C THR A 295 10.20 -20.93 44.14
N GLU A 296 10.22 -19.87 44.96
CA GLU A 296 9.03 -19.07 45.24
C GLU A 296 8.75 -18.03 44.16
N GLU A 297 9.78 -17.37 43.66
CA GLU A 297 9.65 -16.36 42.60
C GLU A 297 9.23 -17.01 41.27
N ASP A 298 9.80 -18.17 40.95
CA ASP A 298 9.46 -18.96 39.76
C ASP A 298 7.98 -19.41 39.78
N LYS A 299 7.47 -19.84 40.95
CA LYS A 299 6.05 -20.18 41.13
C LYS A 299 5.15 -18.97 40.90
N LYS A 300 5.52 -17.81 41.45
CA LYS A 300 4.76 -16.57 41.29
C LYS A 300 4.68 -16.15 39.82
N ILE A 301 5.78 -16.26 39.08
CA ILE A 301 5.83 -15.96 37.64
C ILE A 301 4.91 -16.92 36.88
N LEU A 302 5.00 -18.23 37.16
CA LEU A 302 4.17 -19.23 36.52
C LEU A 302 2.67 -19.01 36.76
N ASP A 303 2.27 -18.70 38.00
CA ASP A 303 0.88 -18.41 38.33
C ASP A 303 0.38 -17.14 37.60
N GLN A 304 1.24 -16.14 37.45
CA GLN A 304 0.94 -14.96 36.65
C GLN A 304 0.77 -15.30 35.17
N GLU A 305 1.65 -16.14 34.60
CA GLU A 305 1.52 -16.59 33.20
C GLU A 305 0.25 -17.41 32.97
N ARG A 306 -0.09 -18.33 33.88
CA ARG A 306 -1.34 -19.11 33.82
C ARG A 306 -2.57 -18.21 33.85
N LYS A 307 -2.56 -17.20 34.73
CA LYS A 307 -3.64 -16.20 34.82
C LYS A 307 -3.76 -15.37 33.56
N ARG A 308 -2.65 -14.92 32.99
CA ARG A 308 -2.63 -14.18 31.71
C ARG A 308 -3.15 -15.03 30.57
N ALA A 309 -2.63 -16.24 30.39
CA ALA A 309 -3.09 -17.19 29.38
C ALA A 309 -4.62 -17.43 29.44
N SER A 310 -5.15 -17.68 30.65
CA SER A 310 -6.60 -17.85 30.82
C SER A 310 -7.40 -16.59 30.49
N THR A 311 -6.85 -15.41 30.83
CA THR A 311 -7.48 -14.12 30.53
C THR A 311 -7.51 -13.86 29.02
N ASP A 312 -6.39 -14.08 28.34
CA ASP A 312 -6.26 -13.84 26.90
C ASP A 312 -7.16 -14.78 26.09
N LEU A 313 -7.26 -16.07 26.48
CA LEU A 313 -8.20 -17.00 25.86
C LEU A 313 -9.65 -16.56 26.00
N LYS A 314 -10.05 -16.01 27.16
CA LYS A 314 -11.41 -15.46 27.35
C LYS A 314 -11.64 -14.21 26.51
N ILE A 315 -10.64 -13.34 26.38
CA ILE A 315 -10.73 -12.15 25.53
C ILE A 315 -10.89 -12.58 24.07
N LEU A 316 -10.08 -13.53 23.59
CA LEU A 316 -10.17 -14.08 22.24
C LEU A 316 -11.55 -14.68 21.96
N GLU A 317 -12.06 -15.51 22.88
CA GLU A 317 -13.41 -16.09 22.77
C GLU A 317 -14.48 -15.00 22.69
N SER A 318 -14.34 -13.90 23.44
CA SER A 318 -15.27 -12.77 23.40
C SER A 318 -15.27 -12.04 22.04
N TYR A 319 -14.10 -11.88 21.41
CA TYR A 319 -13.99 -11.31 20.07
C TYR A 319 -14.64 -12.20 19.02
N VAL A 320 -14.40 -13.52 19.08
CA VAL A 320 -15.03 -14.49 18.19
C VAL A 320 -16.55 -14.41 18.29
N LYS A 321 -17.10 -14.49 19.50
CA LYS A 321 -18.56 -14.41 19.75
C LYS A 321 -19.16 -13.08 19.27
N SER A 322 -18.44 -11.97 19.48
CA SER A 322 -18.89 -10.65 19.02
C SER A 322 -19.02 -10.58 17.50
N TRP A 323 -18.08 -11.16 16.76
CA TRP A 323 -18.14 -11.19 15.29
C TRP A 323 -19.17 -12.18 14.77
N ASP A 324 -19.31 -13.34 15.41
CA ASP A 324 -20.35 -14.32 15.09
C ASP A 324 -21.74 -13.67 15.18
N ALA A 325 -22.00 -12.90 16.25
CA ALA A 325 -23.24 -12.15 16.42
C ALA A 325 -23.42 -10.96 15.45
N THR A 326 -22.33 -10.45 14.87
CA THR A 326 -22.39 -9.34 13.90
C THR A 326 -22.65 -9.85 12.46
N LEU A 327 -22.26 -11.09 12.17
CA LEU A 327 -22.32 -11.68 10.83
C LEU A 327 -23.47 -12.68 10.65
N GLY A 328 -23.97 -13.29 11.73
CA GLY A 328 -25.14 -14.19 11.73
C GLY A 328 -26.45 -13.44 11.83
#